data_AF-A0A7Y4T6G0-F1
#
_entry.id   AF-A0A7Y4T6G0-F1
#
_cell.length_a   1.000
_cell.length_b   1.000
_cell.length_c   1.000
_cell.angle_alpha   90.00
_cell.angle_beta   90.00
_cell.angle_gamma   90.00
#
_symmetry.space_group_name_H-M   'P 1'
#
loop_
_entity.id
_entity.type
_entity.pdbx_description
1 polymer ?
#
loop_
_entity_poly.entity_id
_entity_poly.type
_entity_poly.pdbx_seq_one_letter_code
_entity_poly.pdbx_strand_id
1 'polypeptide(L)'
;MTSGIPQLASDLRSALKGRKIGAQRPRTAALVSWRKPFLRVLGALVAVLIACALFITAVDPYDNYPWGFTPKLERQRYNPRAVPWLLNTLVKSDYDTYLIGGSTVSPFVAADIERELTGTRKAFVVGYLAPRPRDLVTVFRRIGQAKSVRRIIVAFDISYLHPPEVARREFPFALYDDDVANDLRAFGIQALRLSVRMLTGQEYHLNDWDIARDNASFEDLYRRSLSPETVRSIRRKIEEYKPYVLNPSPHSCENLPAVNALNDFARTMAARGVRVDILIPPFSYYVYYDWLNPKRAPYRLTNAPLTTLIASRRCLLAALDGAPGTRVFAYDLRPEIVEDMANYRDSAHIHGTELGKHMLEMINRGEGLLTLATFDDYASQLSARVKNYTYRNSKLDAGR
;
A
#
# COMPACT_ATOMS: atom_id res chain seq x y z
N MET A 1 23.70 -67.83 53.81
CA MET A 1 24.39 -66.85 52.96
C MET A 1 23.68 -65.51 53.17
N THR A 2 23.73 -64.82 54.32
CA THR A 2 24.92 -64.25 55.02
C THR A 2 25.88 -63.66 53.98
N SER A 3 26.14 -62.36 53.87
CA SER A 3 26.40 -61.33 54.89
C SER A 3 26.74 -60.03 54.13
N GLY A 4 26.50 -58.83 54.69
CA GLY A 4 27.22 -57.65 54.21
C GLY A 4 26.54 -56.28 54.22
N ILE A 5 25.48 -56.06 55.01
CA ILE A 5 24.84 -54.74 55.13
C ILE A 5 24.85 -54.27 56.61
N PRO A 6 26.02 -54.07 57.24
CA PRO A 6 26.08 -53.05 58.30
C PRO A 6 27.42 -52.31 58.40
N GLN A 7 28.01 -51.86 57.29
CA GLN A 7 29.24 -51.04 57.34
C GLN A 7 29.16 -49.71 56.55
N LEU A 8 28.22 -49.56 55.61
CA LEU A 8 28.06 -48.29 54.87
C LEU A 8 27.28 -47.21 55.65
N ALA A 9 26.53 -47.57 56.69
CA ALA A 9 25.67 -46.65 57.42
C ALA A 9 26.38 -45.91 58.58
N SER A 10 27.51 -46.41 59.07
CA SER A 10 28.30 -45.74 60.12
C SER A 10 29.22 -44.66 59.54
N ASP A 11 29.77 -44.88 58.34
CA ASP A 11 30.73 -43.95 57.73
C ASP A 11 30.05 -42.71 57.12
N LEU A 12 28.77 -42.82 56.74
CA LEU A 12 27.97 -41.67 56.29
C LEU A 12 27.54 -40.75 57.44
N ARG A 13 27.48 -41.24 58.69
CA ARG A 13 27.13 -40.39 59.85
C ARG A 13 28.33 -39.63 60.43
N SER A 14 29.56 -40.09 60.23
CA SER A 14 30.77 -39.36 60.65
C SER A 14 31.17 -38.27 59.65
N ALA A 15 30.89 -38.45 58.35
CA ALA A 15 31.14 -37.43 57.32
C ALA A 15 30.19 -36.22 57.37
N LEU A 16 29.00 -36.36 57.96
CA LEU A 16 27.99 -35.28 58.05
C LEU A 16 28.08 -34.44 59.34
N LYS A 17 28.95 -34.78 60.29
CA LYS A 17 29.09 -34.06 61.58
C LYS A 17 30.28 -33.09 61.66
N GLY A 18 31.04 -32.94 60.59
CA GLY A 18 32.35 -32.28 60.64
C GLY A 18 32.60 -31.21 59.58
N ARG A 19 31.64 -30.33 59.27
CA ARG A 19 31.95 -29.07 58.58
C ARG A 19 30.86 -28.04 58.85
N LYS A 20 31.08 -27.23 59.89
CA LYS A 20 30.57 -25.85 59.94
C LYS A 20 31.22 -25.10 58.78
N ILE A 21 30.71 -25.29 57.56
CA ILE A 21 30.90 -24.33 56.49
C ILE A 21 30.16 -23.11 57.01
N GLY A 22 30.92 -22.14 57.53
CA GLY A 22 30.39 -20.84 57.86
C GLY A 22 29.59 -20.39 56.65
N ALA A 23 28.28 -20.30 56.81
CA ALA A 23 27.43 -19.57 55.89
C ALA A 23 27.87 -18.11 55.99
N GLN A 24 28.98 -17.78 55.32
CA GLN A 24 29.15 -16.45 54.78
C GLN A 24 27.93 -16.27 53.89
N ARG A 25 26.86 -15.69 54.45
CA ARG A 25 25.79 -15.11 53.66
C ARG A 25 26.52 -14.31 52.58
N PRO A 26 26.46 -14.72 51.29
CA PRO A 26 27.04 -13.89 50.26
C PRO A 26 26.39 -12.52 50.45
N ARG A 27 27.22 -11.48 50.54
CA ARG A 27 26.84 -10.10 50.83
C ARG A 27 25.64 -9.67 49.97
N THR A 28 24.42 -9.96 50.42
CA THR A 28 23.17 -9.50 49.80
C THR A 28 22.99 -7.99 49.99
N ALA A 29 23.80 -7.38 50.86
CA ALA A 29 23.91 -5.94 51.04
C ALA A 29 24.36 -5.20 49.76
N ALA A 30 25.10 -5.84 48.86
CA ALA A 30 25.52 -5.21 47.60
C ALA A 30 24.38 -5.10 46.57
N LEU A 31 23.35 -5.95 46.63
CA LEU A 31 22.20 -5.90 45.70
C LEU A 31 21.11 -4.91 46.14
N VAL A 32 21.12 -4.45 47.41
CA VAL A 32 20.13 -3.50 47.93
C VAL A 32 20.49 -2.05 47.60
N SER A 33 21.77 -1.71 47.48
CA SER A 33 22.21 -0.33 47.22
C SER A 33 21.91 0.16 45.79
N TRP A 34 21.85 -0.74 44.80
CA TRP A 34 21.55 -0.39 43.41
C TRP A 34 20.05 -0.22 43.12
N ARG A 35 19.16 -0.70 44.00
CA ARG A 35 17.70 -0.62 43.78
C ARG A 35 17.19 0.81 43.72
N LYS A 36 17.65 1.67 44.63
CA LYS A 36 17.23 3.08 44.69
C LYS A 36 17.67 3.89 43.46
N PRO A 37 18.94 3.88 43.04
CA PRO A 37 19.34 4.57 41.81
C PRO A 37 18.69 3.96 40.57
N PHE A 38 18.56 2.62 40.49
CA PHE A 38 17.86 1.97 39.39
C PHE A 38 16.40 2.42 39.27
N LEU A 39 15.63 2.41 40.37
CA LEU A 39 14.23 2.85 40.37
C LEU A 39 14.09 4.33 40.03
N ARG A 40 15.04 5.19 40.43
CA ARG A 40 15.06 6.61 40.04
C ARG A 40 15.32 6.78 38.55
N VAL A 41 16.28 6.05 37.98
CA VAL A 41 16.58 6.07 36.55
C VAL A 41 15.38 5.55 35.75
N LEU A 42 14.79 4.42 36.16
CA LEU A 42 13.59 3.87 35.55
C LEU A 42 12.42 4.86 35.62
N GLY A 43 12.19 5.48 36.77
CA GLY A 43 11.15 6.50 36.95
C GLY A 43 11.37 7.71 36.06
N ALA A 44 12.61 8.20 35.94
CA ALA A 44 12.95 9.30 35.04
C ALA A 44 12.73 8.93 33.57
N LEU A 45 13.12 7.71 33.14
CA LEU A 45 12.86 7.22 31.79
C LEU A 45 11.36 7.15 31.48
N VAL A 46 10.57 6.60 32.41
CA VAL A 46 9.10 6.55 32.27
C VAL A 46 8.51 7.96 32.19
N ALA A 47 8.95 8.89 33.04
CA ALA A 47 8.49 10.27 33.01
C ALA A 47 8.81 10.96 31.66
N VAL A 48 10.00 10.75 31.10
CA VAL A 48 10.39 11.25 29.78
C VAL A 48 9.50 10.65 28.68
N LEU A 49 9.22 9.34 28.72
CA LEU A 49 8.34 8.69 27.75
C LEU A 49 6.91 9.24 27.83
N ILE A 50 6.37 9.44 29.03
CA ILE A 50 5.05 10.07 29.24
C ILE A 50 5.05 11.51 28.72
N ALA A 51 6.09 12.29 29.02
CA ALA A 51 6.20 13.66 28.51
C ALA A 51 6.24 13.72 26.98
N CYS A 52 7.01 12.83 26.33
CA CYS A 52 7.03 12.71 24.87
C CYS A 52 5.66 12.30 24.30
N ALA A 53 4.98 11.36 24.94
CA ALA A 53 3.64 10.92 24.55
C ALA A 53 2.63 12.08 24.63
N LEU A 54 2.58 12.78 25.77
CA LEU A 54 1.73 13.95 25.95
C LEU A 54 2.03 15.05 24.94
N PHE A 55 3.31 15.30 24.66
CA PHE A 55 3.73 16.26 23.66
C PHE A 55 3.24 15.89 22.25
N ILE A 56 3.41 14.63 21.83
CA ILE A 56 2.92 14.13 20.54
C ILE A 56 1.40 14.24 20.47
N THR A 57 0.66 13.88 21.52
CA THR A 57 -0.82 14.03 21.56
C THR A 57 -1.27 15.48 21.50
N ALA A 58 -0.55 16.38 22.17
CA ALA A 58 -0.91 17.79 22.22
C ALA A 58 -0.66 18.49 20.88
N VAL A 59 0.44 18.18 20.20
CA VAL A 59 0.74 18.74 18.87
C VAL A 59 -0.07 18.04 17.78
N ASP A 60 -0.26 16.72 17.94
CA ASP A 60 -0.97 15.82 17.05
C ASP A 60 -0.47 15.87 15.61
N PRO A 61 0.73 15.35 15.34
CA PRO A 61 1.34 15.51 14.03
C PRO A 61 0.57 14.80 12.92
N TYR A 62 -0.25 13.79 13.22
CA TYR A 62 -1.03 13.06 12.22
C TYR A 62 -2.49 13.51 12.15
N ASP A 63 -2.84 14.57 12.88
CA ASP A 63 -4.16 15.18 12.84
C ASP A 63 -5.28 14.19 13.21
N ASN A 64 -5.01 13.30 14.18
CA ASN A 64 -5.94 12.30 14.69
C ASN A 64 -7.02 12.91 15.59
N TYR A 65 -6.76 14.08 16.18
CA TYR A 65 -7.59 14.73 17.19
C TYR A 65 -8.15 16.08 16.70
N PRO A 66 -9.27 16.57 17.28
CA PRO A 66 -9.89 17.82 16.83
C PRO A 66 -9.13 19.10 17.26
N TRP A 67 -8.18 19.01 18.18
CA TRP A 67 -7.44 20.16 18.74
C TRP A 67 -6.02 20.33 18.17
N GLY A 68 -5.56 19.44 17.29
CA GLY A 68 -4.22 19.45 16.72
C GLY A 68 -3.97 20.65 15.78
N PHE A 69 -2.70 20.99 15.58
CA PHE A 69 -2.33 21.94 14.54
C PHE A 69 -2.50 21.28 13.17
N THR A 70 -3.09 21.97 12.19
CA THR A 70 -3.18 21.44 10.82
C THR A 70 -1.81 21.51 10.15
N PRO A 71 -1.20 20.37 9.75
CA PRO A 71 0.11 20.40 9.13
C PRO A 71 0.08 21.05 7.74
N LYS A 72 1.11 21.86 7.45
CA LYS A 72 1.34 22.38 6.10
C LYS A 72 2.13 21.36 5.28
N LEU A 73 1.43 20.68 4.38
CA LEU A 73 2.05 19.73 3.45
C LEU A 73 2.87 20.48 2.39
N GLU A 74 4.05 19.94 2.10
CA GLU A 74 4.91 20.37 1.01
C GLU A 74 4.34 19.89 -0.33
N ARG A 75 4.53 20.70 -1.38
CA ARG A 75 4.08 20.37 -2.74
C ARG A 75 5.09 19.46 -3.44
N GLN A 76 5.27 18.27 -2.88
CA GLN A 76 6.18 17.26 -3.42
C GLN A 76 5.53 15.89 -3.47
N ARG A 77 6.27 14.94 -4.05
CA ARG A 77 5.84 13.56 -4.13
C ARG A 77 6.30 12.79 -2.90
N TYR A 78 5.32 12.39 -2.09
CA TYR A 78 5.55 11.59 -0.90
C TYR A 78 5.80 10.11 -1.23
N ASN A 79 6.63 9.47 -0.41
CA ASN A 79 6.84 8.04 -0.41
C ASN A 79 5.50 7.31 -0.16
N PRO A 80 5.18 6.23 -0.91
CA PRO A 80 3.98 5.42 -0.71
C PRO A 80 3.76 4.87 0.71
N ARG A 81 4.79 4.82 1.55
CA ARG A 81 4.70 4.43 2.97
C ARG A 81 4.22 5.58 3.87
N ALA A 82 4.49 6.82 3.49
CA ALA A 82 4.11 8.01 4.23
C ALA A 82 2.65 8.42 3.96
N VAL A 83 2.19 8.27 2.71
CA VAL A 83 0.87 8.72 2.25
C VAL A 83 -0.30 8.35 3.18
N PRO A 84 -0.42 7.10 3.69
CA PRO A 84 -1.50 6.76 4.62
C PRO A 84 -1.52 7.63 5.90
N TRP A 85 -0.35 8.01 6.42
CA TRP A 85 -0.24 8.88 7.61
C TRP A 85 -0.66 10.33 7.35
N LEU A 86 -0.82 10.72 6.08
CA LEU A 86 -1.22 12.07 5.69
C LEU A 86 -2.74 12.22 5.55
N LEU A 87 -3.51 11.12 5.62
CA LEU A 87 -4.93 11.12 5.22
C LEU A 87 -5.79 12.15 5.97
N ASN A 88 -5.62 12.30 7.29
CA ASN A 88 -6.38 13.30 8.05
C ASN A 88 -5.99 14.74 7.65
N THR A 89 -4.69 15.01 7.50
CA THR A 89 -4.21 16.30 7.00
C THR A 89 -4.72 16.61 5.60
N LEU A 90 -4.76 15.61 4.71
CA LEU A 90 -5.19 15.76 3.33
C LEU A 90 -6.65 16.19 3.22
N VAL A 91 -7.53 15.75 4.13
CA VAL A 91 -8.96 16.08 4.08
C VAL A 91 -9.27 17.48 4.58
N LYS A 92 -8.38 18.06 5.40
CA LYS A 92 -8.45 19.45 5.87
C LYS A 92 -7.71 20.43 4.95
N SER A 93 -6.93 19.92 4.01
CA SER A 93 -6.22 20.71 3.00
C SER A 93 -7.15 21.16 1.87
N ASP A 94 -6.69 22.12 1.06
CA ASP A 94 -7.40 22.76 -0.05
C ASP A 94 -7.25 22.03 -1.40
N TYR A 95 -6.91 20.74 -1.41
CA TYR A 95 -6.84 19.95 -2.65
C TYR A 95 -8.23 19.82 -3.27
N ASP A 96 -8.34 20.07 -4.57
CA ASP A 96 -9.59 19.93 -5.32
C ASP A 96 -9.63 18.67 -6.19
N THR A 97 -8.49 18.01 -6.38
CA THR A 97 -8.41 16.73 -7.09
C THR A 97 -7.59 15.69 -6.32
N TYR A 98 -8.12 14.47 -6.20
CA TYR A 98 -7.37 13.34 -5.60
C TYR A 98 -7.28 12.18 -6.60
N LEU A 99 -6.11 11.53 -6.66
CA LEU A 99 -5.94 10.25 -7.33
C LEU A 99 -5.65 9.18 -6.28
N ILE A 100 -6.56 8.23 -6.09
CA ILE A 100 -6.50 7.17 -5.09
C ILE A 100 -6.08 5.86 -5.77
N GLY A 101 -5.06 5.17 -5.25
CA GLY A 101 -4.70 3.87 -5.79
C GLY A 101 -3.48 3.21 -5.14
N GLY A 102 -3.12 2.05 -5.71
CA GLY A 102 -2.01 1.24 -5.24
C GLY A 102 -0.64 1.68 -5.76
N SER A 103 0.31 0.74 -5.81
CA SER A 103 1.60 0.96 -6.48
C SER A 103 1.45 1.19 -7.99
N THR A 104 0.32 0.79 -8.57
CA THR A 104 -0.05 0.97 -9.98
C THR A 104 -0.21 2.43 -10.39
N VAL A 105 -0.45 3.34 -9.43
CA VAL A 105 -0.56 4.78 -9.71
C VAL A 105 0.77 5.52 -9.63
N SER A 106 1.89 4.81 -9.48
CA SER A 106 3.22 5.44 -9.45
C SER A 106 3.61 6.27 -10.69
N PRO A 107 3.02 6.09 -11.89
CA PRO A 107 3.32 6.97 -13.03
C PRO A 107 2.69 8.36 -12.92
N PHE A 108 1.68 8.54 -12.06
CA PHE A 108 0.97 9.80 -11.95
C PHE A 108 1.61 10.71 -10.90
N VAL A 109 1.76 11.99 -11.23
CA VAL A 109 2.28 13.01 -10.32
C VAL A 109 1.34 14.22 -10.29
N ALA A 110 1.26 14.90 -9.15
CA ALA A 110 0.31 16.00 -8.93
C ALA A 110 0.42 17.11 -9.98
N ALA A 111 1.65 17.51 -10.34
CA ALA A 111 1.89 18.56 -11.34
C ALA A 111 1.32 18.21 -12.73
N ASP A 112 1.34 16.95 -13.12
CA ASP A 112 0.76 16.51 -14.39
C ASP A 112 -0.77 16.47 -14.30
N ILE A 113 -1.34 16.07 -13.16
CA ILE A 113 -2.79 16.11 -12.93
C ILE A 113 -3.30 17.55 -13.00
N GLU A 114 -2.59 18.50 -12.39
CA GLU A 114 -2.92 19.93 -12.42
C GLU A 114 -2.83 20.52 -13.84
N ARG A 115 -1.86 20.07 -14.63
CA ARG A 115 -1.65 20.57 -15.99
C ARG A 115 -2.62 19.98 -17.00
N GLU A 116 -2.84 18.66 -16.97
CA GLU A 116 -3.57 17.96 -18.03
C GLU A 116 -5.08 17.87 -17.80
N LEU A 117 -5.54 17.94 -16.54
CA LEU A 117 -6.96 17.83 -16.22
C LEU A 117 -7.61 19.20 -16.07
N THR A 118 -8.52 19.52 -17.00
CA THR A 118 -9.25 20.79 -16.96
C THR A 118 -10.04 20.95 -15.67
N GLY A 119 -9.87 22.11 -15.01
CA GLY A 119 -10.56 22.48 -13.78
C GLY A 119 -9.86 22.04 -12.49
N THR A 120 -8.72 21.34 -12.58
CA THR A 120 -7.88 21.02 -11.43
C THR A 120 -6.98 22.20 -11.09
N ARG A 121 -6.93 22.62 -9.82
CA ARG A 121 -5.96 23.65 -9.36
C ARG A 121 -4.93 23.07 -8.41
N LYS A 122 -5.32 22.09 -7.61
CA LYS A 122 -4.42 21.48 -6.63
C LYS A 122 -4.73 20.00 -6.51
N ALA A 123 -3.78 19.16 -6.91
CA ALA A 123 -3.92 17.72 -6.94
C ALA A 123 -3.10 17.04 -5.84
N PHE A 124 -3.59 15.89 -5.36
CA PHE A 124 -2.81 14.99 -4.53
C PHE A 124 -2.94 13.53 -4.98
N VAL A 125 -1.81 12.82 -5.05
CA VAL A 125 -1.79 11.38 -5.37
C VAL A 125 -1.77 10.59 -4.06
N VAL A 126 -2.92 10.04 -3.68
CA VAL A 126 -3.10 9.10 -2.57
C VAL A 126 -2.68 7.69 -3.02
N GLY A 127 -1.41 7.56 -3.40
CA GLY A 127 -0.80 6.32 -3.86
C GLY A 127 -0.04 5.61 -2.74
N TYR A 128 -0.38 4.36 -2.43
CA TYR A 128 0.33 3.56 -1.42
C TYR A 128 0.49 2.10 -1.84
N LEU A 129 1.46 1.39 -1.26
CA LEU A 129 1.76 0.01 -1.68
C LEU A 129 0.61 -0.96 -1.34
N ALA A 130 0.25 -1.82 -2.30
CA ALA A 130 -0.65 -2.97 -2.13
C ALA A 130 -1.87 -2.69 -1.21
N PRO A 131 -2.75 -1.73 -1.60
CA PRO A 131 -3.94 -1.42 -0.82
C PRO A 131 -4.76 -2.67 -0.59
N ARG A 132 -5.37 -2.80 0.59
CA ARG A 132 -6.38 -3.83 0.85
C ARG A 132 -7.78 -3.21 0.90
N PRO A 133 -8.85 -3.99 0.71
CA PRO A 133 -10.22 -3.48 0.75
C PRO A 133 -10.53 -2.70 2.02
N ARG A 134 -10.09 -3.18 3.20
CA ARG A 134 -10.29 -2.46 4.47
C ARG A 134 -9.59 -1.10 4.46
N ASP A 135 -8.38 -1.03 3.93
CA ASP A 135 -7.63 0.21 3.75
C ASP A 135 -8.39 1.18 2.82
N LEU A 136 -8.88 0.68 1.67
CA LEU A 136 -9.58 1.48 0.67
C LEU A 136 -10.88 2.08 1.21
N VAL A 137 -11.67 1.30 1.95
CA VAL A 137 -12.88 1.82 2.63
C VAL A 137 -12.52 2.96 3.57
N THR A 138 -11.44 2.83 4.34
CA THR A 138 -10.95 3.90 5.21
C THR A 138 -10.52 5.13 4.41
N VAL A 139 -9.77 4.94 3.32
CA VAL A 139 -9.35 6.04 2.44
C VAL A 139 -10.56 6.76 1.83
N PHE A 140 -11.55 6.02 1.30
CA PHE A 140 -12.78 6.58 0.74
C PHE A 140 -13.57 7.36 1.78
N ARG A 141 -13.72 6.82 3.00
CA ARG A 141 -14.37 7.52 4.11
C ARG A 141 -13.68 8.83 4.43
N ARG A 142 -12.36 8.85 4.54
CA ARG A 142 -11.58 10.06 4.87
C ARG A 142 -11.66 11.06 3.71
N ILE A 143 -11.23 10.69 2.50
CA ILE A 143 -11.25 11.58 1.33
C ILE A 143 -12.67 12.09 1.03
N GLY A 144 -13.70 11.27 1.27
CA GLY A 144 -15.09 11.67 1.16
C GLY A 144 -15.51 12.81 2.09
N GLN A 145 -14.73 13.14 3.13
CA GLN A 145 -14.96 14.28 4.02
C GLN A 145 -14.31 15.58 3.54
N ALA A 146 -13.42 15.51 2.54
CA ALA A 146 -12.74 16.69 2.00
C ALA A 146 -13.77 17.67 1.41
N LYS A 147 -13.76 18.94 1.87
CA LYS A 147 -14.76 19.94 1.47
C LYS A 147 -14.47 20.60 0.11
N SER A 148 -13.20 20.73 -0.24
CA SER A 148 -12.74 21.38 -1.48
C SER A 148 -12.73 20.47 -2.71
N VAL A 149 -12.94 19.16 -2.53
CA VAL A 149 -12.84 18.18 -3.60
C VAL A 149 -13.88 18.42 -4.69
N ARG A 150 -13.43 18.38 -5.94
CA ARG A 150 -14.24 18.54 -7.16
C ARG A 150 -14.08 17.37 -8.12
N ARG A 151 -12.94 16.69 -8.09
CA ARG A 151 -12.65 15.52 -8.92
C ARG A 151 -11.90 14.45 -8.14
N ILE A 152 -12.26 13.20 -8.36
CA ILE A 152 -11.57 12.05 -7.79
C ILE A 152 -11.30 11.04 -8.90
N ILE A 153 -10.06 10.58 -9.00
CA ILE A 153 -9.66 9.46 -9.83
C ILE A 153 -9.41 8.27 -8.90
N VAL A 154 -10.04 7.13 -9.14
CA VAL A 154 -9.80 5.91 -8.36
C VAL A 154 -9.24 4.82 -9.26
N ALA A 155 -8.08 4.30 -8.91
CA ALA A 155 -7.53 3.12 -9.58
C ALA A 155 -8.28 1.85 -9.13
N PHE A 156 -8.76 1.07 -10.09
CA PHE A 156 -9.36 -0.24 -9.86
C PHE A 156 -8.42 -1.36 -10.35
N ASP A 157 -7.70 -1.96 -9.41
CA ASP A 157 -6.70 -3.00 -9.70
C ASP A 157 -6.94 -4.29 -8.89
N ILE A 158 -5.95 -5.20 -8.86
CA ILE A 158 -6.03 -6.48 -8.17
C ILE A 158 -6.35 -6.37 -6.68
N SER A 159 -6.14 -5.21 -6.05
CA SER A 159 -6.40 -5.01 -4.64
C SER A 159 -7.86 -5.22 -4.25
N TYR A 160 -8.79 -5.04 -5.19
CA TYR A 160 -10.23 -5.25 -4.99
C TYR A 160 -10.63 -6.73 -4.95
N LEU A 161 -9.73 -7.64 -5.32
CA LEU A 161 -9.96 -9.09 -5.31
C LEU A 161 -9.70 -9.73 -3.94
N HIS A 162 -9.19 -8.95 -2.98
CA HIS A 162 -9.00 -9.43 -1.62
C HIS A 162 -10.33 -9.44 -0.84
N PRO A 163 -10.47 -10.30 0.17
CA PRO A 163 -11.57 -10.24 1.12
C PRO A 163 -11.60 -8.92 1.90
N PRO A 164 -12.81 -8.47 2.29
CA PRO A 164 -13.05 -7.13 2.83
C PRO A 164 -12.35 -6.88 4.18
N GLU A 165 -12.15 -7.91 4.98
CA GLU A 165 -11.56 -7.84 6.32
C GLU A 165 -10.03 -7.71 6.33
N VAL A 166 -9.38 -7.99 5.20
CA VAL A 166 -7.93 -7.94 5.08
C VAL A 166 -7.48 -6.48 5.15
N ALA A 167 -6.59 -6.18 6.10
CA ALA A 167 -5.91 -4.91 6.24
C ALA A 167 -4.43 -5.05 5.91
N ARG A 168 -3.81 -4.00 5.36
CA ARG A 168 -2.35 -3.95 5.24
C ARG A 168 -1.72 -3.70 6.60
N ARG A 169 -0.69 -4.49 6.95
CA ARG A 169 0.04 -4.40 8.23
C ARG A 169 0.66 -3.02 8.49
N GLU A 170 1.11 -2.34 7.45
CA GLU A 170 1.78 -1.03 7.52
C GLU A 170 0.79 0.15 7.40
N PHE A 171 -0.51 -0.12 7.22
CA PHE A 171 -1.51 0.95 7.21
C PHE A 171 -1.76 1.43 8.65
N PRO A 172 -1.87 2.75 8.90
CA PRO A 172 -2.01 3.28 10.25
C PRO A 172 -3.27 2.75 10.93
N PHE A 173 -3.10 2.01 12.03
CA PHE A 173 -4.22 1.34 12.69
C PHE A 173 -5.24 2.34 13.25
N ALA A 174 -4.75 3.49 13.74
CA ALA A 174 -5.52 4.66 14.18
C ALA A 174 -6.56 5.17 13.15
N LEU A 175 -6.42 4.81 11.87
CA LEU A 175 -7.37 5.25 10.85
C LEU A 175 -8.58 4.31 10.70
N TYR A 176 -8.51 3.08 11.22
CA TYR A 176 -9.59 2.09 11.10
C TYR A 176 -10.71 2.29 12.09
N ASP A 177 -10.44 2.91 13.23
CA ASP A 177 -11.39 3.12 14.32
C ASP A 177 -11.19 4.52 14.91
N ASP A 178 -11.97 4.82 15.95
CA ASP A 178 -11.88 6.05 16.72
C ASP A 178 -11.35 5.75 18.15
N ASP A 179 -10.61 4.65 18.33
CA ASP A 179 -10.05 4.24 19.62
C ASP A 179 -8.71 4.91 19.88
N VAL A 180 -8.71 5.87 20.81
CA VAL A 180 -7.54 6.64 21.25
C VAL A 180 -6.38 5.75 21.72
N ALA A 181 -6.64 4.55 22.24
CA ALA A 181 -5.56 3.64 22.64
C ALA A 181 -4.75 3.13 21.44
N ASN A 182 -5.36 3.05 20.25
CA ASN A 182 -4.66 2.67 19.01
C ASN A 182 -3.76 3.78 18.48
N ASP A 183 -4.04 5.03 18.81
CA ASP A 183 -3.23 6.19 18.43
C ASP A 183 -1.84 6.17 19.08
N LEU A 184 -1.72 5.55 20.26
CA LEU A 184 -0.42 5.34 20.92
C LEU A 184 0.55 4.53 20.03
N ARG A 185 0.04 3.73 19.08
CA ARG A 185 0.88 2.99 18.12
C ARG A 185 1.52 3.90 17.07
N ALA A 186 0.99 5.11 16.90
CA ALA A 186 1.60 6.14 16.08
C ALA A 186 2.77 6.85 16.80
N PHE A 187 2.95 6.61 18.12
CA PHE A 187 3.98 7.30 18.89
C PHE A 187 5.34 6.69 18.61
N GLY A 188 6.28 7.54 18.25
CA GLY A 188 7.62 7.14 17.91
C GLY A 188 8.49 8.33 17.52
N ILE A 189 9.73 8.05 17.14
CA ILE A 189 10.70 9.10 16.83
C ILE A 189 10.28 9.96 15.63
N GLN A 190 9.55 9.39 14.66
CA GLN A 190 9.00 10.14 13.53
C GLN A 190 7.92 11.13 13.99
N ALA A 191 6.97 10.68 14.81
CA ALA A 191 5.93 11.54 15.38
C ALA A 191 6.52 12.68 16.22
N LEU A 192 7.55 12.39 17.03
CA LEU A 192 8.25 13.42 17.81
C LEU A 192 8.92 14.45 16.89
N ARG A 193 9.63 14.00 15.84
CA ARG A 193 10.26 14.90 14.85
C ARG A 193 9.25 15.78 14.13
N LEU A 194 8.13 15.20 13.69
CA LEU A 194 7.05 15.94 13.05
C LEU A 194 6.42 16.95 14.01
N SER A 195 6.22 16.59 15.27
CA SER A 195 5.67 17.47 16.29
C SER A 195 6.56 18.70 16.51
N VAL A 196 7.88 18.51 16.58
CA VAL A 196 8.85 19.63 16.69
C VAL A 196 8.83 20.51 15.44
N ARG A 197 8.80 19.91 14.24
CA ARG A 197 8.69 20.65 12.96
C ARG A 197 7.44 21.53 12.91
N MET A 198 6.29 20.98 13.29
CA MET A 198 5.03 21.71 13.29
C MET A 198 5.04 22.88 14.28
N LEU A 199 5.53 22.68 15.50
CA LEU A 199 5.65 23.78 16.48
C LEU A 199 6.62 24.87 16.06
N THR A 200 7.65 24.53 15.27
CA THR A 200 8.62 25.50 14.74
C THR A 200 8.17 26.12 13.42
N GLY A 201 6.96 25.83 12.93
CA GLY A 201 6.43 26.36 11.68
C GLY A 201 7.12 25.83 10.42
N GLN A 202 7.93 24.77 10.55
CA GLN A 202 8.57 24.10 9.42
C GLN A 202 7.56 23.28 8.61
N GLU A 203 7.86 23.06 7.33
CA GLU A 203 7.03 22.21 6.48
C GLU A 203 6.99 20.76 6.99
N TYR A 204 5.81 20.15 6.81
CA TYR A 204 5.50 18.80 7.26
C TYR A 204 6.13 17.76 6.31
N HIS A 205 7.42 17.53 6.54
CA HIS A 205 8.23 16.58 5.78
C HIS A 205 9.28 15.89 6.66
N LEU A 206 9.54 14.63 6.36
CA LEU A 206 10.69 13.87 6.87
C LEU A 206 11.49 13.35 5.68
N ASN A 207 12.82 13.36 5.77
CA ASN A 207 13.69 12.91 4.67
C ASN A 207 13.43 11.45 4.23
N ASP A 208 12.88 10.60 5.10
CA ASP A 208 12.49 9.23 4.76
C ASP A 208 11.14 9.13 4.05
N TRP A 209 10.40 10.23 3.95
CA TRP A 209 9.17 10.36 3.19
C TRP A 209 9.39 10.90 1.77
N ASP A 210 10.63 11.20 1.38
CA ASP A 210 10.95 11.56 0.01
C ASP A 210 10.93 10.32 -0.91
N ILE A 211 10.19 10.40 -2.01
CA ILE A 211 10.13 9.38 -3.07
C ILE A 211 11.50 9.17 -3.74
N ALA A 212 12.39 10.16 -3.73
CA ALA A 212 13.69 10.10 -4.38
C ALA A 212 14.50 8.88 -3.93
N ARG A 213 14.31 8.43 -2.68
CA ARG A 213 14.92 7.22 -2.14
C ARG A 213 14.45 5.94 -2.86
N ASP A 214 13.19 5.88 -3.27
CA ASP A 214 12.65 4.74 -4.01
C ASP A 214 12.95 4.83 -5.52
N ASN A 215 13.12 6.04 -6.08
CA ASN A 215 13.40 6.23 -7.51
C ASN A 215 14.65 5.48 -7.98
N ALA A 216 15.73 5.48 -7.18
CA ALA A 216 16.94 4.72 -7.50
C ALA A 216 16.67 3.20 -7.56
N SER A 217 15.82 2.69 -6.68
CA SER A 217 15.41 1.28 -6.70
C SER A 217 14.50 0.96 -7.90
N PHE A 218 13.60 1.88 -8.28
CA PHE A 218 12.75 1.71 -9.46
C PHE A 218 13.55 1.71 -10.77
N GLU A 219 14.58 2.55 -10.85
CA GLU A 219 15.51 2.57 -11.98
C GLU A 219 16.33 1.27 -12.04
N ASP A 220 16.78 0.77 -10.89
CA ASP A 220 17.49 -0.50 -10.83
C ASP A 220 16.62 -1.70 -11.26
N LEU A 221 15.35 -1.73 -10.83
CA LEU A 221 14.37 -2.72 -11.31
C LEU A 221 14.18 -2.63 -12.81
N TYR A 222 14.06 -1.41 -13.35
CA TYR A 222 13.95 -1.19 -14.78
C TYR A 222 15.15 -1.74 -15.55
N ARG A 223 16.38 -1.38 -15.17
CA ARG A 223 17.59 -1.91 -15.82
C ARG A 223 17.67 -3.43 -15.75
N ARG A 224 17.31 -4.04 -14.60
CA ARG A 224 17.28 -5.51 -14.45
C ARG A 224 16.23 -6.16 -15.35
N SER A 225 15.10 -5.49 -15.61
CA SER A 225 14.06 -5.99 -16.51
C SER A 225 14.55 -6.13 -17.96
N LEU A 226 15.59 -5.37 -18.33
CA LEU A 226 16.21 -5.39 -19.65
C LEU A 226 17.34 -6.43 -19.79
N SER A 227 17.75 -7.10 -18.69
CA SER A 227 18.87 -8.04 -18.77
C SER A 227 18.53 -9.27 -19.62
N PRO A 228 19.50 -9.85 -20.37
CA PRO A 228 19.26 -11.03 -21.19
C PRO A 228 18.66 -12.20 -20.41
N GLU A 229 19.07 -12.40 -19.15
CA GLU A 229 18.58 -13.43 -18.25
C GLU A 229 17.10 -13.20 -17.92
N THR A 230 16.73 -11.97 -17.59
CA THR A 230 15.34 -11.60 -17.29
C THR A 230 14.47 -11.77 -18.53
N VAL A 231 14.92 -11.28 -19.69
CA VAL A 231 14.18 -11.42 -20.96
C VAL A 231 13.95 -12.89 -21.32
N ARG A 232 14.97 -13.75 -21.22
CA ARG A 232 14.82 -15.20 -21.44
C ARG A 232 13.82 -15.81 -20.46
N SER A 233 13.87 -15.41 -19.18
CA SER A 233 12.94 -15.87 -18.15
C SER A 233 11.49 -15.46 -18.46
N ILE A 234 11.28 -14.21 -18.89
CA ILE A 234 9.97 -13.69 -19.29
C ILE A 234 9.41 -14.47 -20.48
N ARG A 235 10.20 -14.62 -21.56
CA ARG A 235 9.79 -15.39 -22.74
C ARG A 235 9.39 -16.82 -22.40
N ARG A 236 10.20 -17.50 -21.57
CA ARG A 236 9.90 -18.85 -21.10
C ARG A 236 8.56 -18.91 -20.35
N LYS A 237 8.31 -17.98 -19.43
CA LYS A 237 7.04 -17.92 -18.69
C LYS A 237 5.83 -17.67 -19.59
N ILE A 238 5.98 -16.80 -20.60
CA ILE A 238 4.91 -16.56 -21.57
C ILE A 238 4.56 -17.87 -22.27
N GLU A 239 5.55 -18.59 -22.80
CA GLU A 239 5.31 -19.87 -23.48
C GLU A 239 4.78 -20.97 -22.55
N GLU A 240 5.35 -21.08 -21.34
CA GLU A 240 4.92 -22.05 -20.32
C GLU A 240 3.45 -21.84 -19.90
N TYR A 241 3.03 -20.58 -19.71
CA TYR A 241 1.72 -20.27 -19.16
C TYR A 241 0.65 -19.90 -20.19
N LYS A 242 1.00 -19.79 -21.48
CA LYS A 242 0.06 -19.49 -22.58
C LYS A 242 -1.17 -20.41 -22.63
N PRO A 243 -1.06 -21.74 -22.41
CA PRO A 243 -2.25 -22.60 -22.39
C PRO A 243 -3.24 -22.28 -21.26
N TYR A 244 -2.80 -21.64 -20.18
CA TYR A 244 -3.58 -21.44 -18.96
C TYR A 244 -4.10 -20.01 -18.79
N VAL A 245 -3.65 -19.06 -19.61
CA VAL A 245 -3.96 -17.62 -19.46
C VAL A 245 -5.46 -17.30 -19.60
N LEU A 246 -6.19 -18.14 -20.32
CA LEU A 246 -7.65 -18.04 -20.52
C LEU A 246 -8.44 -19.06 -19.70
N ASN A 247 -7.83 -19.70 -18.70
CA ASN A 247 -8.59 -20.56 -17.80
C ASN A 247 -9.78 -19.78 -17.18
N PRO A 248 -10.91 -20.42 -16.91
CA PRO A 248 -12.07 -19.73 -16.37
C PRO A 248 -11.77 -19.16 -14.98
N SER A 249 -12.35 -17.99 -14.69
CA SER A 249 -12.29 -17.41 -13.35
C SER A 249 -13.36 -18.05 -12.45
N PRO A 250 -13.04 -18.34 -11.18
CA PRO A 250 -14.04 -18.73 -10.19
C PRO A 250 -14.81 -17.53 -9.60
N HIS A 251 -14.43 -16.29 -9.92
CA HIS A 251 -15.02 -15.10 -9.32
C HIS A 251 -16.32 -14.66 -10.00
N SER A 252 -17.34 -14.42 -9.18
CA SER A 252 -18.57 -13.71 -9.54
C SER A 252 -18.63 -12.35 -8.85
N CYS A 253 -19.64 -11.52 -9.19
CA CYS A 253 -19.82 -10.21 -8.57
C CYS A 253 -20.13 -10.30 -7.07
N GLU A 254 -20.72 -11.39 -6.60
CA GLU A 254 -20.94 -11.66 -5.17
C GLU A 254 -19.63 -11.79 -4.40
N ASN A 255 -18.54 -12.17 -5.08
CA ASN A 255 -17.23 -12.37 -4.46
C ASN A 255 -16.35 -11.10 -4.48
N LEU A 256 -16.92 -9.92 -4.77
CA LEU A 256 -16.18 -8.65 -4.90
C LEU A 256 -16.78 -7.53 -4.05
N PRO A 257 -16.88 -7.68 -2.70
CA PRO A 257 -17.51 -6.69 -1.83
C PRO A 257 -16.83 -5.31 -1.86
N ALA A 258 -15.55 -5.23 -2.21
CA ALA A 258 -14.84 -3.96 -2.37
C ALA A 258 -15.39 -3.11 -3.53
N VAL A 259 -16.03 -3.72 -4.53
CA VAL A 259 -16.72 -3.02 -5.62
C VAL A 259 -17.92 -2.23 -5.10
N ASN A 260 -18.67 -2.80 -4.15
CA ASN A 260 -19.83 -2.12 -3.56
C ASN A 260 -19.39 -0.86 -2.80
N ALA A 261 -18.31 -0.94 -2.02
CA ALA A 261 -17.76 0.22 -1.31
C ALA A 261 -17.33 1.34 -2.27
N LEU A 262 -16.74 1.00 -3.43
CA LEU A 262 -16.40 1.97 -4.46
C LEU A 262 -17.66 2.59 -5.10
N ASN A 263 -18.69 1.79 -5.38
CA ASN A 263 -19.98 2.30 -5.87
C ASN A 263 -20.63 3.27 -4.88
N ASP A 264 -20.71 2.91 -3.61
CA ASP A 264 -21.29 3.76 -2.56
C ASP A 264 -20.52 5.08 -2.44
N PHE A 265 -19.19 5.01 -2.47
CA PHE A 265 -18.32 6.18 -2.49
C PHE A 265 -18.59 7.04 -3.73
N ALA A 266 -18.61 6.45 -4.92
CA ALA A 266 -18.83 7.17 -6.17
C ALA A 266 -20.18 7.90 -6.17
N ARG A 267 -21.26 7.23 -5.75
CA ARG A 267 -22.61 7.82 -5.63
C ARG A 267 -22.65 8.97 -4.62
N THR A 268 -22.00 8.79 -3.47
CA THR A 268 -21.91 9.84 -2.43
C THR A 268 -21.19 11.08 -2.95
N MET A 269 -20.11 10.90 -3.71
CA MET A 269 -19.35 11.99 -4.31
C MET A 269 -20.12 12.67 -5.43
N ALA A 270 -20.74 11.89 -6.32
CA ALA A 270 -21.57 12.39 -7.40
C ALA A 270 -22.76 13.23 -6.89
N ALA A 271 -23.41 12.81 -5.80
CA ALA A 271 -24.49 13.57 -5.16
C ALA A 271 -24.03 14.95 -4.65
N ARG A 272 -22.73 15.11 -4.38
CA ARG A 272 -22.11 16.39 -4.01
C ARG A 272 -21.60 17.19 -5.22
N GLY A 273 -21.87 16.73 -6.45
CA GLY A 273 -21.36 17.34 -7.67
C GLY A 273 -19.87 17.07 -7.95
N VAL A 274 -19.26 16.10 -7.25
CA VAL A 274 -17.87 15.71 -7.47
C VAL A 274 -17.81 14.73 -8.65
N ARG A 275 -16.93 14.99 -9.61
CA ARG A 275 -16.67 14.07 -10.73
C ARG A 275 -15.84 12.88 -10.25
N VAL A 276 -16.26 11.67 -10.59
CA VAL A 276 -15.53 10.44 -10.25
C VAL A 276 -15.11 9.73 -11.53
N ASP A 277 -13.81 9.60 -11.73
CA ASP A 277 -13.25 8.81 -12.82
C ASP A 277 -12.62 7.54 -12.22
N ILE A 278 -12.98 6.38 -12.74
CA ILE A 278 -12.34 5.12 -12.38
C ILE A 278 -11.32 4.79 -13.46
N LEU A 279 -10.07 4.58 -13.07
CA LEU A 279 -9.00 4.16 -13.96
C LEU A 279 -8.73 2.68 -13.73
N ILE A 280 -8.89 1.86 -14.75
CA ILE A 280 -8.33 0.50 -14.78
C ILE A 280 -6.86 0.64 -15.18
N PRO A 281 -5.89 0.38 -14.28
CA PRO A 281 -4.49 0.58 -14.60
C PRO A 281 -4.06 -0.36 -15.73
N PRO A 282 -3.37 0.14 -16.77
CA PRO A 282 -2.92 -0.70 -17.87
C PRO A 282 -1.69 -1.51 -17.44
N PHE A 283 -1.88 -2.82 -17.31
CA PHE A 283 -0.77 -3.73 -17.08
C PHE A 283 -0.10 -4.13 -18.39
N SER A 284 1.19 -4.47 -18.34
CA SER A 284 1.81 -5.14 -19.47
C SER A 284 1.10 -6.47 -19.72
N TYR A 285 0.98 -6.91 -20.97
CA TYR A 285 0.39 -8.23 -21.23
C TYR A 285 1.17 -9.37 -20.59
N TYR A 286 2.46 -9.19 -20.31
CA TYR A 286 3.26 -10.15 -19.56
C TYR A 286 2.73 -10.38 -18.13
N VAL A 287 2.03 -9.43 -17.50
CA VAL A 287 1.49 -9.58 -16.14
C VAL A 287 0.63 -10.83 -15.99
N TYR A 288 -0.18 -11.15 -17.00
CA TYR A 288 -1.14 -12.24 -16.95
C TYR A 288 -0.45 -13.61 -16.94
N TYR A 289 0.79 -13.66 -17.40
CA TYR A 289 1.67 -14.84 -17.37
C TYR A 289 2.51 -14.86 -16.08
N ASP A 290 3.04 -13.71 -15.65
CA ASP A 290 3.85 -13.63 -14.43
C ASP A 290 3.05 -13.99 -13.16
N TRP A 291 1.76 -13.61 -13.12
CA TRP A 291 0.87 -13.91 -12.00
C TRP A 291 0.28 -15.32 -12.00
N LEU A 292 0.43 -16.10 -13.08
CA LEU A 292 0.15 -17.54 -13.05
C LEU A 292 1.23 -18.31 -12.28
N ASN A 293 2.40 -17.70 -12.03
CA ASN A 293 3.45 -18.33 -11.26
C ASN A 293 3.07 -18.40 -9.76
N PRO A 294 2.91 -19.61 -9.18
CA PRO A 294 2.46 -19.77 -7.79
C PRO A 294 3.47 -19.22 -6.77
N LYS A 295 4.74 -19.02 -7.16
CA LYS A 295 5.76 -18.40 -6.29
C LYS A 295 5.64 -16.88 -6.21
N ARG A 296 4.87 -16.26 -7.10
CA ARG A 296 4.73 -14.79 -7.22
C ARG A 296 3.29 -14.30 -7.08
N ALA A 297 2.31 -15.16 -7.35
CA ALA A 297 0.91 -14.81 -7.14
C ALA A 297 0.68 -14.46 -5.66
N PRO A 298 0.07 -13.32 -5.32
CA PRO A 298 -0.60 -13.23 -4.02
C PRO A 298 -1.55 -14.44 -3.94
N TYR A 299 -1.48 -15.20 -2.85
CA TYR A 299 -2.06 -16.54 -2.59
C TYR A 299 -3.55 -16.79 -2.99
N ARG A 300 -4.23 -15.83 -3.64
CA ARG A 300 -5.64 -15.85 -4.03
C ARG A 300 -5.90 -15.55 -5.51
N LEU A 301 -4.90 -15.22 -6.33
CA LEU A 301 -5.04 -15.18 -7.81
C LEU A 301 -4.73 -16.54 -8.46
N THR A 302 -4.82 -17.63 -7.69
CA THR A 302 -4.23 -18.93 -8.02
C THR A 302 -4.77 -19.58 -9.29
N ASN A 303 -5.81 -19.04 -9.92
CA ASN A 303 -6.22 -19.45 -11.26
C ASN A 303 -6.65 -18.26 -12.12
N ALA A 304 -6.02 -18.15 -13.31
CA ALA A 304 -6.39 -17.25 -14.40
C ALA A 304 -6.53 -15.75 -14.07
N PRO A 305 -5.41 -15.03 -13.90
CA PRO A 305 -5.42 -13.59 -13.58
C PRO A 305 -6.20 -12.74 -14.59
N LEU A 306 -6.10 -13.05 -15.89
CA LEU A 306 -6.78 -12.28 -16.94
C LEU A 306 -8.30 -12.38 -16.83
N THR A 307 -8.85 -13.59 -16.84
CA THR A 307 -10.30 -13.80 -16.82
C THR A 307 -10.91 -13.32 -15.49
N THR A 308 -10.15 -13.40 -14.39
CA THR A 308 -10.54 -12.83 -13.10
C THR A 308 -10.64 -11.31 -13.14
N LEU A 309 -9.68 -10.62 -13.77
CA LEU A 309 -9.75 -9.16 -13.91
C LEU A 309 -10.83 -8.72 -14.90
N ILE A 310 -11.06 -9.48 -15.97
CA ILE A 310 -12.20 -9.23 -16.87
C ILE A 310 -13.51 -9.35 -16.08
N ALA A 311 -13.71 -10.44 -15.32
CA ALA A 311 -14.91 -10.62 -14.51
C ALA A 311 -15.11 -9.47 -13.51
N SER A 312 -14.06 -9.06 -12.80
CA SER A 312 -14.16 -7.96 -11.83
C SER A 312 -14.47 -6.61 -12.48
N ARG A 313 -13.92 -6.32 -13.67
CA ARG A 313 -14.23 -5.12 -14.46
C ARG A 313 -15.70 -5.10 -14.91
N ARG A 314 -16.26 -6.25 -15.30
CA ARG A 314 -17.70 -6.38 -15.62
C ARG A 314 -18.57 -6.04 -14.40
N CYS A 315 -18.22 -6.60 -13.24
CA CYS A 315 -18.94 -6.36 -12.00
C CYS A 315 -18.84 -4.89 -11.55
N LEU A 316 -17.68 -4.26 -11.71
CA LEU A 316 -17.51 -2.83 -11.48
C LEU A 316 -18.45 -2.00 -12.35
N LEU A 317 -18.49 -2.25 -13.66
CA LEU A 317 -19.36 -1.51 -14.58
C LEU A 317 -20.84 -1.71 -14.25
N ALA A 318 -21.23 -2.94 -13.88
CA ALA A 318 -22.59 -3.23 -13.46
C ALA A 318 -22.96 -2.50 -12.16
N ALA A 319 -22.07 -2.45 -11.17
CA ALA A 319 -22.31 -1.75 -9.91
C ALA A 319 -22.42 -0.23 -10.10
N LEU A 320 -21.60 0.34 -10.98
CA LEU A 320 -21.59 1.77 -11.30
C LEU A 320 -22.64 2.18 -12.32
N ASP A 321 -23.44 1.24 -12.84
CA ASP A 321 -24.46 1.55 -13.83
C ASP A 321 -25.46 2.58 -13.28
N GLY A 322 -25.72 3.60 -14.10
CA GLY A 322 -26.53 4.76 -13.71
C GLY A 322 -25.97 5.62 -12.56
N ALA A 323 -24.71 5.45 -12.12
CA ALA A 323 -24.09 6.38 -11.17
C ALA A 323 -23.75 7.70 -11.88
N PRO A 324 -24.44 8.83 -11.56
CA PRO A 324 -24.23 10.08 -12.27
C PRO A 324 -22.80 10.59 -12.09
N GLY A 325 -22.27 11.29 -13.09
CA GLY A 325 -20.93 11.91 -13.00
C GLY A 325 -19.77 10.92 -12.82
N THR A 326 -20.00 9.62 -13.03
CA THR A 326 -19.00 8.55 -12.93
C THR A 326 -18.61 8.05 -14.32
N ARG A 327 -17.31 7.88 -14.57
CA ARG A 327 -16.78 7.36 -15.84
C ARG A 327 -15.73 6.30 -15.58
N VAL A 328 -15.66 5.25 -16.40
CA VAL A 328 -14.64 4.21 -16.28
C VAL A 328 -13.72 4.26 -17.50
N PHE A 329 -12.41 4.29 -17.27
CA PHE A 329 -11.38 4.35 -18.29
C PHE A 329 -10.53 3.09 -18.26
N ALA A 330 -10.29 2.52 -19.44
CA ALA A 330 -9.39 1.39 -19.60
C ALA A 330 -8.49 1.61 -20.82
N TYR A 331 -7.20 1.27 -20.67
CA TYR A 331 -6.21 1.42 -21.72
C TYR A 331 -5.52 0.09 -22.07
N ASP A 332 -6.07 -1.04 -21.61
CA ASP A 332 -5.51 -2.38 -21.88
C ASP A 332 -5.52 -2.77 -23.37
N LEU A 333 -6.16 -2.01 -24.25
CA LEU A 333 -6.17 -2.24 -25.71
C LEU A 333 -5.28 -1.28 -26.49
N ARG A 334 -4.51 -0.41 -25.81
CA ARG A 334 -3.61 0.56 -26.43
C ARG A 334 -2.21 -0.06 -26.58
N PRO A 335 -1.84 -0.58 -27.76
CA PRO A 335 -0.60 -1.34 -27.94
C PRO A 335 0.65 -0.55 -27.55
N GLU A 336 0.65 0.76 -27.80
CA GLU A 336 1.73 1.68 -27.43
C GLU A 336 1.93 1.82 -25.91
N ILE A 337 0.95 1.38 -25.11
CA ILE A 337 1.03 1.39 -23.64
C ILE A 337 1.41 0.01 -23.13
N VAL A 338 0.68 -1.05 -23.51
CA VAL A 338 0.71 -2.36 -22.82
C VAL A 338 1.53 -3.47 -23.49
N GLU A 339 1.80 -3.36 -24.79
CA GLU A 339 2.48 -4.44 -25.53
C GLU A 339 4.01 -4.32 -25.47
N ASP A 340 4.54 -3.15 -25.13
CA ASP A 340 5.97 -2.90 -25.08
C ASP A 340 6.51 -2.93 -23.65
N MET A 341 7.33 -3.93 -23.33
CA MET A 341 7.98 -4.01 -22.02
C MET A 341 8.98 -2.89 -21.75
N ALA A 342 9.38 -2.10 -22.76
CA ALA A 342 10.18 -0.90 -22.54
C ALA A 342 9.47 0.14 -21.66
N ASN A 343 8.14 0.08 -21.60
CA ASN A 343 7.29 0.97 -20.80
C ASN A 343 7.20 0.57 -19.33
N TYR A 344 7.72 -0.60 -18.93
CA TYR A 344 7.51 -1.16 -17.59
C TYR A 344 8.83 -1.53 -16.89
N ARG A 345 8.87 -1.33 -15.57
CA ARG A 345 10.01 -1.75 -14.71
C ARG A 345 9.88 -3.16 -14.15
N ASP A 346 8.67 -3.71 -14.20
CA ASP A 346 8.34 -5.10 -13.91
C ASP A 346 7.09 -5.48 -14.72
N SER A 347 6.40 -6.57 -14.38
CA SER A 347 5.21 -6.98 -15.15
C SER A 347 4.00 -6.06 -14.96
N ALA A 348 3.92 -5.30 -13.87
CA ALA A 348 2.71 -4.56 -13.47
C ALA A 348 2.89 -3.04 -13.42
N HIS A 349 4.12 -2.54 -13.27
CA HIS A 349 4.38 -1.12 -13.02
C HIS A 349 5.07 -0.44 -14.19
N ILE A 350 4.40 0.58 -14.73
CA ILE A 350 4.98 1.49 -15.72
C ILE A 350 6.24 2.16 -15.14
N HIS A 351 7.24 2.32 -15.99
CA HIS A 351 8.48 3.03 -15.73
C HIS A 351 8.35 4.51 -16.15
N GLY A 352 8.78 5.43 -15.28
CA GLY A 352 8.67 6.87 -15.52
C GLY A 352 7.24 7.44 -15.36
N THR A 353 7.04 8.67 -15.85
CA THR A 353 5.78 9.43 -15.70
C THR A 353 5.09 9.77 -17.02
N GLU A 354 5.79 9.65 -18.16
CA GLU A 354 5.27 10.10 -19.46
C GLU A 354 3.96 9.43 -19.87
N LEU A 355 3.84 8.11 -19.66
CA LEU A 355 2.57 7.40 -19.92
C LEU A 355 1.47 7.80 -18.93
N GLY A 356 1.84 8.14 -17.68
CA GLY A 356 0.92 8.71 -16.69
C GLY A 356 0.31 10.01 -17.18
N LYS A 357 1.16 10.93 -17.64
CA LYS A 357 0.76 12.20 -18.28
C LYS A 357 -0.14 11.95 -19.50
N HIS A 358 0.27 11.10 -20.43
CA HIS A 358 -0.52 10.80 -21.62
C HIS A 358 -1.91 10.23 -21.28
N MET A 359 -2.00 9.36 -20.26
CA MET A 359 -3.29 8.86 -19.76
C MET A 359 -4.18 9.96 -19.18
N LEU A 360 -3.61 10.95 -18.48
CA LEU A 360 -4.38 12.09 -17.97
C LEU A 360 -4.96 12.94 -19.10
N GLU A 361 -4.19 13.17 -20.17
CA GLU A 361 -4.67 13.86 -21.37
C GLU A 361 -5.86 13.11 -22.01
N MET A 362 -5.75 11.78 -22.15
CA MET A 362 -6.84 10.92 -22.66
C MET A 362 -8.08 10.97 -21.76
N ILE A 363 -7.91 10.89 -20.43
CA ILE A 363 -9.00 11.03 -19.44
C ILE A 363 -9.70 12.40 -19.60
N ASN A 364 -8.94 13.46 -19.88
CA ASN A 364 -9.48 14.80 -20.08
C ASN A 364 -10.31 14.90 -21.35
N ARG A 365 -9.85 14.27 -22.45
CA ARG A 365 -10.57 14.20 -23.74
C ARG A 365 -11.72 13.20 -23.76
N GLY A 366 -11.82 12.32 -22.76
CA GLY A 366 -12.83 11.26 -22.72
C GLY A 366 -12.48 10.05 -23.59
N GLU A 367 -11.21 9.88 -23.96
CA GLU A 367 -10.72 8.73 -24.70
C GLU A 367 -10.54 7.51 -23.79
N GLY A 368 -10.90 6.32 -24.26
CA GLY A 368 -10.76 5.08 -23.49
C GLY A 368 -11.92 4.78 -22.53
N LEU A 369 -13.08 5.42 -22.73
CA LEU A 369 -14.29 5.12 -21.95
C LEU A 369 -14.74 3.66 -22.14
N LEU A 370 -14.93 2.98 -21.01
CA LEU A 370 -15.45 1.64 -20.93
C LEU A 370 -16.86 1.68 -20.33
N THR A 371 -17.81 1.02 -20.99
CA THR A 371 -19.21 0.96 -20.58
C THR A 371 -19.70 -0.49 -20.64
N LEU A 372 -20.83 -0.81 -20.01
CA LEU A 372 -21.46 -2.13 -20.17
C LEU A 372 -21.71 -2.48 -21.65
N ALA A 373 -22.12 -1.51 -22.46
CA ALA A 373 -22.41 -1.72 -23.87
C ALA A 373 -21.16 -2.06 -24.70
N THR A 374 -19.98 -1.54 -24.33
CA THR A 374 -18.71 -1.79 -25.03
C THR A 374 -17.88 -2.90 -24.39
N PHE A 375 -18.32 -3.47 -23.27
CA PHE A 375 -17.51 -4.34 -22.45
C PHE A 375 -17.20 -5.69 -23.11
N ASP A 376 -18.19 -6.32 -23.76
CA ASP A 376 -18.00 -7.66 -24.33
C ASP A 376 -16.98 -7.66 -25.49
N ASP A 377 -17.01 -6.63 -26.34
CA ASP A 377 -16.00 -6.41 -27.38
C ASP A 377 -14.61 -6.17 -26.76
N TYR A 378 -14.54 -5.28 -25.77
CA TYR A 378 -13.30 -5.01 -25.03
C TYR A 378 -12.69 -6.29 -24.43
N ALA A 379 -13.51 -7.11 -23.76
CA ALA A 379 -13.07 -8.34 -23.10
C ALA A 379 -12.59 -9.40 -24.11
N SER A 380 -13.29 -9.53 -25.23
CA SER A 380 -12.91 -10.42 -26.33
C SER A 380 -11.58 -10.03 -26.96
N GLN A 381 -11.41 -8.75 -27.31
CA GLN A 381 -10.16 -8.23 -27.87
C GLN A 381 -8.99 -8.38 -26.90
N LEU A 382 -9.18 -8.05 -25.63
CA LEU A 382 -8.13 -8.18 -24.62
C LEU A 382 -7.69 -9.64 -24.47
N SER A 383 -8.65 -10.57 -24.41
CA SER A 383 -8.38 -12.00 -24.31
C SER A 383 -7.60 -12.52 -25.52
N ALA A 384 -8.00 -12.11 -26.73
CA ALA A 384 -7.32 -12.49 -27.97
C ALA A 384 -5.89 -11.95 -28.03
N ARG A 385 -5.69 -10.67 -27.70
CA ARG A 385 -4.36 -10.03 -27.72
C ARG A 385 -3.43 -10.62 -26.67
N VAL A 386 -3.91 -10.84 -25.45
CA VAL A 386 -3.11 -11.47 -24.39
C VAL A 386 -2.74 -12.89 -24.78
N LYS A 387 -3.68 -13.71 -25.27
CA LYS A 387 -3.42 -15.10 -25.71
C LYS A 387 -2.33 -15.17 -26.79
N ASN A 388 -2.36 -14.22 -27.73
CA ASN A 388 -1.43 -14.18 -28.86
C ASN A 388 -0.15 -13.38 -28.57
N TYR A 389 -0.02 -12.84 -27.35
CA TYR A 389 1.13 -12.00 -26.99
C TYR A 389 2.45 -12.77 -27.07
N THR A 390 3.46 -12.09 -27.60
CA THR A 390 4.86 -12.48 -27.58
C THR A 390 5.67 -11.33 -27.01
N TYR A 391 6.72 -11.64 -26.25
CA TYR A 391 7.56 -10.61 -25.64
C TYR A 391 8.09 -9.61 -26.67
N ARG A 392 7.83 -8.32 -26.42
CA ARG A 392 8.35 -7.18 -27.19
C ARG A 392 9.02 -6.18 -26.25
N ASN A 393 10.14 -5.60 -26.68
CA ASN A 393 10.79 -4.50 -25.98
C ASN A 393 11.54 -3.60 -26.98
N SER A 394 10.96 -2.43 -27.30
CA SER A 394 11.50 -1.55 -28.35
C SER A 394 12.93 -1.06 -28.08
N LYS A 395 13.33 -0.92 -26.80
CA LYS A 395 14.70 -0.51 -26.45
C LYS A 395 15.75 -1.59 -26.71
N LEU A 396 15.34 -2.86 -26.72
CA LEU A 396 16.23 -3.97 -27.06
C LEU A 396 16.24 -4.25 -28.56
N ASP A 397 15.12 -3.97 -29.23
CA ASP A 397 14.97 -4.17 -30.68
C ASP A 397 15.70 -3.08 -31.48
N ALA A 398 15.76 -1.84 -30.99
CA ALA A 398 16.48 -0.74 -31.63
C ALA A 398 18.03 -0.83 -31.56
N GLY A 399 18.56 -1.80 -30.79
CA GLY A 399 20.00 -2.06 -30.66
C GLY A 399 20.51 -3.21 -31.55
N ARG A 400 19.68 -3.72 -32.45
CA ARG A 400 20.01 -4.69 -33.51
C ARG A 400 19.91 -4.01 -34.86
#